data_AF-A0A0F6SG35-F1
#
_entry.id   AF-A0A0F6SG35-F1
#
_cell.length_a   1.000
_cell.length_b   1.000
_cell.length_c   1.000
_cell.angle_alpha   90.00
_cell.angle_beta   90.00
_cell.angle_gamma   90.00
#
_symmetry.space_group_name_H-M   'P 1'
#
loop_
_entity.id
_entity.type
_entity.pdbx_description
1 polymer ?
#
loop_
_entity_poly.entity_id
_entity_poly.type
_entity_poly.pdbx_seq_one_letter_code
_entity_poly.pdbx_strand_id
1 'polypeptide(L)'
;MTTTQTHAHEDIEALLAERDAALGVRWRSLCPGRELARPLRELIPDRALPSDLRLAAARGIATIAEAVHRNFPDNLFCDLELVLARLERGGATHGVAWVDATVSTVVDLHDLFGHGTSIQFRYVHDFLYGFDWARWVRRDPETRRVIGPFDPGFLAYARRRGAELVELIAQDDDKYHRIPRGRDRNPFAFQRDPASETRLLSDLAVRGWVPVEAWKRDAAPRWDRDYTYERERRARELGLTIG
;
A
#
# COMPACT_ATOMS: atom_id res chain seq x y z
N MET A 1 10.96 -44.51 -19.55
CA MET A 1 10.62 -43.24 -20.21
C MET A 1 10.49 -42.19 -19.12
N THR A 2 11.57 -41.43 -18.93
CA THR A 2 11.69 -40.41 -17.89
C THR A 2 11.11 -39.12 -18.45
N THR A 3 9.98 -38.68 -17.93
CA THR A 3 9.32 -37.43 -18.34
C THR A 3 10.15 -36.27 -17.83
N THR A 4 10.92 -35.65 -18.70
CA THR A 4 11.63 -34.39 -18.44
C THR A 4 10.57 -33.30 -18.22
N GLN A 5 10.34 -32.94 -16.96
CA GLN A 5 9.57 -31.75 -16.61
C GLN A 5 10.39 -30.53 -17.04
N THR A 6 10.10 -30.03 -18.23
CA THR A 6 10.58 -28.73 -18.70
C THR A 6 9.90 -27.66 -17.86
N HIS A 7 10.49 -27.30 -16.72
CA HIS A 7 10.17 -26.07 -16.04
C HIS A 7 10.60 -24.93 -16.97
N ALA A 8 9.65 -24.38 -17.72
CA ALA A 8 9.83 -23.08 -18.33
C ALA A 8 10.17 -22.12 -17.19
N HIS A 9 11.45 -21.75 -17.06
CA HIS A 9 11.83 -20.62 -16.23
C HIS A 9 11.16 -19.41 -16.87
N GLU A 10 10.01 -19.02 -16.32
CA GLU A 10 9.35 -17.79 -16.71
C GLU A 10 10.34 -16.65 -16.49
N ASP A 11 10.60 -15.89 -17.55
CA ASP A 11 11.47 -14.73 -17.48
C ASP A 11 10.75 -13.65 -16.66
N ILE A 12 11.12 -13.56 -15.38
CA ILE A 12 10.54 -12.60 -14.43
C ILE A 12 10.67 -11.17 -14.94
N GLU A 13 11.77 -10.83 -15.62
CA GLU A 13 11.96 -9.48 -16.14
C GLU A 13 10.96 -9.20 -17.27
N ALA A 14 10.78 -10.15 -18.18
CA ALA A 14 9.78 -10.06 -19.24
C ALA A 14 8.35 -9.97 -18.68
N LEU A 15 8.00 -10.79 -17.68
CA LEU A 15 6.70 -10.74 -16.99
C LEU A 15 6.43 -9.36 -16.40
N LEU A 16 7.38 -8.80 -15.66
CA LEU A 16 7.20 -7.52 -15.00
C LEU A 16 7.17 -6.36 -16.01
N ALA A 17 7.95 -6.45 -17.09
CA ALA A 17 7.92 -5.47 -18.18
C ALA A 17 6.60 -5.48 -18.96
N GLU A 18 6.04 -6.66 -19.24
CA GLU A 18 4.70 -6.80 -19.84
C GLU A 18 3.64 -6.16 -18.94
N ARG A 19 3.74 -6.37 -17.62
CA ARG A 19 2.80 -5.81 -16.64
C ARG A 19 2.93 -4.30 -16.50
N ASP A 20 4.15 -3.74 -16.51
CA ASP A 20 4.36 -2.29 -16.60
C ASP A 20 3.69 -1.69 -17.85
N ALA A 21 3.87 -2.35 -19.01
CA ALA A 21 3.27 -1.91 -20.26
C ALA A 21 1.74 -1.97 -20.22
N ALA A 22 1.17 -3.03 -19.66
CA ALA A 22 -0.29 -3.19 -19.52
C ALA A 22 -0.90 -2.18 -18.54
N LEU A 23 -0.21 -1.86 -17.45
CA LEU A 23 -0.65 -0.86 -16.48
C LEU A 23 -0.71 0.53 -17.10
N GLY A 24 0.24 0.88 -17.98
CA GLY A 24 0.27 2.16 -18.69
C GLY A 24 0.37 3.41 -17.80
N VAL A 25 0.49 3.24 -16.48
CA VAL A 25 0.57 4.32 -15.49
C VAL A 25 2.00 4.56 -15.03
N ARG A 26 2.29 5.81 -14.71
CA ARG A 26 3.52 6.22 -14.04
C ARG A 26 3.17 6.89 -12.73
N TRP A 27 3.15 6.12 -11.66
CA TRP A 27 3.01 6.68 -10.31
C TRP A 27 4.23 7.48 -9.93
N ARG A 28 4.00 8.49 -9.09
CA ARG A 28 5.06 9.26 -8.47
C ARG A 28 5.63 8.50 -7.28
N SER A 29 6.85 8.85 -6.91
CA SER A 29 7.49 8.35 -5.69
C SER A 29 7.38 9.38 -4.57
N LEU A 30 7.28 8.91 -3.33
CA LEU A 30 7.55 9.75 -2.16
C LEU A 30 9.02 9.74 -1.74
N CYS A 31 9.89 9.00 -2.42
CA CYS A 31 11.33 9.05 -2.19
C CYS A 31 11.87 10.47 -2.44
N PRO A 32 12.48 11.13 -1.44
CA PRO A 32 13.04 12.46 -1.63
C PRO A 32 14.08 12.47 -2.75
N GLY A 33 13.90 13.36 -3.73
CA GLY A 33 14.79 13.47 -4.90
C GLY A 33 14.48 12.51 -6.05
N ARG A 34 13.44 11.67 -5.94
CA ARG A 34 12.97 10.81 -7.03
C ARG A 34 11.52 11.13 -7.36
N GLU A 35 11.27 11.56 -8.59
CA GLU A 35 9.94 12.00 -9.03
C GLU A 35 8.97 10.83 -9.25
N LEU A 36 9.46 9.75 -9.88
CA LEU A 36 8.66 8.60 -10.29
C LEU A 36 8.97 7.38 -9.44
N ALA A 37 7.94 6.59 -9.14
CA ALA A 37 8.11 5.27 -8.56
C ALA A 37 8.89 4.38 -9.53
N ARG A 38 9.61 3.38 -9.00
CA ARG A 38 10.28 2.40 -9.84
C ARG A 38 9.21 1.58 -10.59
N PRO A 39 9.38 1.36 -11.90
CA PRO A 39 8.54 0.43 -12.63
C PRO A 39 8.75 -0.99 -12.09
N LEU A 40 7.76 -1.87 -12.25
CA LEU A 40 7.78 -3.24 -11.72
C LEU A 40 8.99 -4.02 -12.21
N ARG A 41 9.41 -3.85 -13.47
CA ARG A 41 10.61 -4.50 -14.01
C ARG A 41 11.92 -4.09 -13.32
N GLU A 42 11.95 -2.96 -12.64
CA GLU A 42 13.10 -2.54 -11.82
C GLU A 42 13.01 -3.09 -10.38
N LEU A 43 11.88 -3.68 -10.01
CA LEU A 43 11.64 -4.37 -8.75
C LEU A 43 11.90 -5.88 -8.90
N ILE A 44 13.09 -6.23 -9.40
CA ILE A 44 13.45 -7.65 -9.57
C ILE A 44 13.57 -8.33 -8.19
N PRO A 45 12.91 -9.49 -7.98
CA PRO A 45 13.05 -10.25 -6.75
C PRO A 45 14.48 -10.77 -6.53
N ASP A 46 14.87 -10.92 -5.28
CA ASP A 46 16.21 -11.38 -4.88
C ASP A 46 16.58 -12.71 -5.55
N ARG A 47 17.73 -12.74 -6.23
CA ARG A 47 18.24 -13.92 -6.93
C ARG A 47 18.69 -15.03 -5.98
N ALA A 48 18.91 -14.74 -4.71
CA ALA A 48 19.25 -15.73 -3.70
C ALA A 48 18.07 -16.63 -3.29
N LEU A 49 16.83 -16.22 -3.60
CA LEU A 49 15.63 -16.99 -3.28
C LEU A 49 15.43 -18.17 -4.27
N PRO A 50 14.76 -19.26 -3.84
CA PRO A 50 14.27 -20.30 -4.73
C PRO A 50 13.45 -19.74 -5.90
N SER A 51 13.53 -20.38 -7.08
CA SER A 51 12.94 -19.86 -8.32
C SER A 51 11.41 -19.73 -8.27
N ASP A 52 10.74 -20.68 -7.63
CA ASP A 52 9.30 -20.65 -7.37
C ASP A 52 8.90 -19.49 -6.48
N LEU A 53 9.66 -19.22 -5.42
CA LEU A 53 9.43 -18.08 -4.53
C LEU A 53 9.69 -16.74 -5.22
N ARG A 54 10.75 -16.64 -6.03
CA ARG A 54 11.03 -15.46 -6.85
C ARG A 54 9.87 -15.17 -7.79
N LEU A 55 9.36 -16.21 -8.45
CA LEU A 55 8.24 -16.07 -9.36
C LEU A 55 6.95 -15.67 -8.63
N ALA A 56 6.66 -16.27 -7.48
CA ALA A 56 5.51 -15.91 -6.66
C ALA A 56 5.58 -14.46 -6.18
N ALA A 57 6.74 -13.98 -5.74
CA ALA A 57 6.94 -12.59 -5.34
C ALA A 57 6.76 -11.61 -6.52
N ALA A 58 7.28 -11.94 -7.70
CA ALA A 58 7.11 -11.14 -8.92
C ALA A 58 5.63 -11.04 -9.36
N ARG A 59 4.94 -12.18 -9.42
CA ARG A 59 3.49 -12.20 -9.73
C ARG A 59 2.70 -11.45 -8.68
N GLY A 60 3.02 -11.67 -7.41
CA GLY A 60 2.38 -11.02 -6.27
C GLY A 60 2.47 -9.50 -6.34
N ILE A 61 3.65 -8.95 -6.61
CA ILE A 61 3.81 -7.49 -6.69
C ILE A 61 3.11 -6.89 -7.91
N ALA A 62 3.11 -7.58 -9.05
CA ALA A 62 2.36 -7.18 -10.22
C ALA A 62 0.85 -7.16 -9.95
N THR A 63 0.32 -8.21 -9.31
CA THR A 63 -1.09 -8.30 -8.91
C THR A 63 -1.48 -7.20 -7.92
N ILE A 64 -0.61 -6.86 -6.95
CA ILE A 64 -0.85 -5.75 -6.04
C ILE A 64 -0.92 -4.42 -6.80
N ALA A 65 0.00 -4.19 -7.75
CA ALA A 65 0.01 -2.98 -8.56
C ALA A 65 -1.26 -2.85 -9.42
N GLU A 66 -1.69 -3.93 -10.07
CA GLU A 66 -2.97 -3.99 -10.80
C GLU A 66 -4.16 -3.67 -9.90
N ALA A 67 -4.19 -4.21 -8.67
CA ALA A 67 -5.23 -3.89 -7.70
C ALA A 67 -5.21 -2.42 -7.26
N VAL A 68 -4.03 -1.81 -7.10
CA VAL A 68 -3.93 -0.37 -6.83
C VAL A 68 -4.51 0.43 -8.00
N HIS A 69 -4.07 0.14 -9.23
CA HIS A 69 -4.52 0.86 -10.42
C HIS A 69 -6.03 0.76 -10.62
N ARG A 70 -6.58 -0.44 -10.49
CA ARG A 70 -8.02 -0.72 -10.65
C ARG A 70 -8.86 -0.01 -9.58
N ASN A 71 -8.47 -0.10 -8.31
CA ASN A 71 -9.32 0.37 -7.21
C ASN A 71 -9.11 1.84 -6.82
N PHE A 72 -7.99 2.43 -7.24
CA PHE A 72 -7.63 3.82 -6.97
C PHE A 72 -7.15 4.48 -8.28
N PRO A 73 -8.05 4.73 -9.25
CA PRO A 73 -7.67 5.22 -10.58
C PRO A 73 -6.96 6.59 -10.53
N ASP A 74 -7.25 7.39 -9.51
CA ASP A 74 -6.62 8.68 -9.25
C ASP A 74 -5.34 8.60 -8.42
N ASN A 75 -4.85 7.39 -8.08
CA ASN A 75 -3.72 7.22 -7.18
C ASN A 75 -2.45 7.91 -7.68
N LEU A 76 -1.84 8.72 -6.82
CA LEU A 76 -0.69 9.55 -7.20
C LEU A 76 0.64 8.85 -6.94
N PHE A 77 0.78 8.28 -5.74
CA PHE A 77 2.05 7.73 -5.27
C PHE A 77 1.94 6.22 -5.04
N CYS A 78 2.92 5.47 -5.50
CA CYS A 78 2.95 4.03 -5.34
C CYS A 78 4.39 3.50 -5.37
N ASP A 79 5.06 3.51 -4.23
CA ASP A 79 6.34 2.84 -4.03
C ASP A 79 6.13 1.44 -3.47
N LEU A 80 6.71 0.42 -4.10
CA LEU A 80 6.41 -1.00 -3.84
C LEU A 80 7.62 -1.81 -3.36
N GLU A 81 8.78 -1.17 -3.22
CA GLU A 81 10.04 -1.80 -2.83
C GLU A 81 9.94 -2.55 -1.49
N LEU A 82 9.35 -1.92 -0.46
CA LEU A 82 9.20 -2.56 0.84
C LEU A 82 8.18 -3.70 0.81
N VAL A 83 7.08 -3.54 0.05
CA VAL A 83 6.05 -4.58 -0.09
C VAL A 83 6.69 -5.84 -0.67
N LEU A 84 7.42 -5.71 -1.78
CA LEU A 84 8.17 -6.82 -2.38
C LEU A 84 9.15 -7.44 -1.38
N ALA A 85 9.94 -6.63 -0.69
CA ALA A 85 10.90 -7.13 0.30
C ALA A 85 10.21 -7.86 1.47
N ARG A 86 8.97 -7.50 1.82
CA ARG A 86 8.17 -8.23 2.82
C ARG A 86 7.64 -9.55 2.28
N LEU A 87 7.16 -9.58 1.03
CA LEU A 87 6.75 -10.83 0.38
C LEU A 87 7.89 -11.84 0.34
N GLU A 88 9.08 -11.39 -0.08
CA GLU A 88 10.29 -12.22 -0.13
C GLU A 88 10.71 -12.78 1.23
N ARG A 89 10.81 -11.92 2.26
CA ARG A 89 11.23 -12.35 3.61
C ARG A 89 10.23 -13.31 4.24
N GLY A 90 8.94 -13.01 4.13
CA GLY A 90 7.90 -13.89 4.64
C GLY A 90 7.83 -15.20 3.87
N GLY A 91 7.95 -15.17 2.55
CA GLY A 91 8.01 -16.39 1.74
C GLY A 91 9.27 -17.23 1.96
N ALA A 92 10.43 -16.61 2.23
CA ALA A 92 11.63 -17.34 2.63
C ALA A 92 11.45 -18.07 3.97
N THR A 93 10.59 -17.55 4.84
CA THR A 93 10.32 -18.10 6.17
C THR A 93 9.17 -19.13 6.14
N HIS A 94 8.14 -18.88 5.33
CA HIS A 94 6.85 -19.57 5.40
C HIS A 94 6.42 -20.24 4.07
N GLY A 95 7.20 -20.09 3.00
CA GLY A 95 6.96 -20.68 1.68
C GLY A 95 6.04 -19.86 0.77
N VAL A 96 5.87 -20.35 -0.46
CA VAL A 96 5.08 -19.70 -1.53
C VAL A 96 3.62 -19.48 -1.13
N ALA A 97 2.99 -20.45 -0.46
CA ALA A 97 1.59 -20.34 -0.03
C ALA A 97 1.34 -19.13 0.90
N TRP A 98 2.34 -18.74 1.69
CA TRP A 98 2.26 -17.54 2.52
C TRP A 98 2.28 -16.26 1.68
N VAL A 99 3.09 -16.22 0.61
CA VAL A 99 3.14 -15.11 -0.35
C VAL A 99 1.77 -14.94 -1.00
N ASP A 100 1.21 -16.02 -1.53
CA ASP A 100 -0.10 -16.01 -2.20
C ASP A 100 -1.21 -15.53 -1.26
N ALA A 101 -1.24 -16.03 -0.02
CA ALA A 101 -2.22 -15.62 0.98
C ALA A 101 -2.08 -14.14 1.38
N THR A 102 -0.84 -13.65 1.48
CA THR A 102 -0.54 -12.25 1.80
C THR A 102 -0.98 -11.34 0.66
N VAL A 103 -0.61 -11.68 -0.58
CA VAL A 103 -1.04 -10.95 -1.79
C VAL A 103 -2.54 -10.89 -1.90
N SER A 104 -3.23 -12.04 -1.76
CA SER A 104 -4.70 -12.10 -1.78
C SER A 104 -5.30 -11.17 -0.72
N THR A 105 -4.77 -11.18 0.51
CA THR A 105 -5.27 -10.30 1.57
C THR A 105 -5.06 -8.82 1.24
N VAL A 106 -3.91 -8.44 0.67
CA VAL A 106 -3.65 -7.05 0.26
C VAL A 106 -4.59 -6.62 -0.87
N VAL A 107 -4.81 -7.47 -1.87
CA VAL A 107 -5.75 -7.20 -2.96
C VAL A 107 -7.17 -7.02 -2.43
N ASP A 108 -7.62 -7.90 -1.53
CA ASP A 108 -8.95 -7.80 -0.94
C ASP A 108 -9.12 -6.52 -0.12
N LEU A 109 -8.06 -6.02 0.52
CA LEU A 109 -8.07 -4.71 1.18
C LEU A 109 -8.21 -3.57 0.16
N HIS A 110 -7.49 -3.62 -0.96
CA HIS A 110 -7.63 -2.61 -2.01
C HIS A 110 -9.05 -2.60 -2.61
N ASP A 111 -9.61 -3.78 -2.86
CA ASP A 111 -10.99 -3.93 -3.32
C ASP A 111 -11.98 -3.37 -2.28
N LEU A 112 -11.75 -3.62 -0.98
CA LEU A 112 -12.62 -3.16 0.10
C LEU A 112 -12.57 -1.64 0.32
N PHE A 113 -11.39 -1.02 0.26
CA PHE A 113 -11.21 0.40 0.61
C PHE A 113 -11.31 1.35 -0.59
N GLY A 114 -11.08 0.85 -1.81
CA GLY A 114 -11.10 1.67 -3.02
C GLY A 114 -12.49 2.00 -3.53
N HIS A 115 -12.57 2.39 -4.80
CA HIS A 115 -13.78 2.97 -5.38
C HIS A 115 -14.93 1.97 -5.60
N GLY A 116 -14.68 0.66 -5.43
CA GLY A 116 -15.65 -0.41 -5.69
C GLY A 116 -16.68 -0.61 -4.57
N THR A 117 -16.49 0.01 -3.40
CA THR A 117 -17.37 -0.13 -2.23
C THR A 117 -17.91 1.20 -1.74
N SER A 118 -18.74 1.16 -0.70
CA SER A 118 -19.26 2.36 -0.03
C SER A 118 -18.18 3.16 0.72
N ILE A 119 -16.98 2.58 0.95
CA ILE A 119 -15.86 3.29 1.58
C ILE A 119 -15.32 4.36 0.63
N GLN A 120 -15.01 3.98 -0.62
CA GLN A 120 -14.66 4.89 -1.73
C GLN A 120 -13.53 5.87 -1.37
N PHE A 121 -12.40 5.36 -0.87
CA PHE A 121 -11.19 6.19 -0.72
C PHE A 121 -10.50 6.43 -2.05
N ARG A 122 -10.02 7.65 -2.24
CA ARG A 122 -9.35 8.08 -3.48
C ARG A 122 -7.95 7.49 -3.67
N TYR A 123 -7.25 7.24 -2.56
CA TYR A 123 -5.82 6.96 -2.56
C TYR A 123 -5.47 5.80 -1.63
N VAL A 124 -4.49 4.98 -2.02
CA VAL A 124 -3.96 3.87 -1.18
C VAL A 124 -2.92 4.32 -0.16
N HIS A 125 -2.58 5.62 -0.17
CA HIS A 125 -1.40 6.17 0.51
C HIS A 125 -1.33 5.85 2.01
N ASP A 126 -2.45 5.90 2.74
CA ASP A 126 -2.46 5.66 4.19
C ASP A 126 -2.09 4.21 4.56
N PHE A 127 -2.45 3.26 3.70
CA PHE A 127 -2.05 1.86 3.81
C PHE A 127 -0.57 1.69 3.43
N LEU A 128 -0.20 2.13 2.22
CA LEU A 128 1.13 1.88 1.66
C LEU A 128 2.26 2.56 2.46
N TYR A 129 2.03 3.80 2.88
CA TYR A 129 2.98 4.59 3.65
C TYR A 129 2.78 4.46 5.17
N GLY A 130 1.93 3.52 5.60
CA GLY A 130 1.83 3.04 6.96
C GLY A 130 1.23 4.01 7.96
N PHE A 131 0.45 5.01 7.53
CA PHE A 131 -0.28 5.90 8.43
C PHE A 131 -1.33 5.13 9.25
N ASP A 132 -2.04 4.19 8.61
CA ASP A 132 -3.01 3.34 9.31
C ASP A 132 -2.33 2.36 10.26
N TRP A 133 -1.22 1.76 9.84
CA TRP A 133 -0.41 0.87 10.67
C TRP A 133 0.14 1.60 11.90
N ALA A 134 0.78 2.74 11.72
CA ALA A 134 1.35 3.51 12.84
C ALA A 134 0.27 3.93 13.84
N ARG A 135 -0.89 4.39 13.35
CA ARG A 135 -2.04 4.72 14.21
C ARG A 135 -2.53 3.51 14.99
N TRP A 136 -2.58 2.34 14.37
CA TRP A 136 -3.01 1.10 15.00
C TRP A 136 -2.03 0.60 16.06
N VAL A 137 -0.73 0.63 15.79
CA VAL A 137 0.31 0.25 16.76
C VAL A 137 0.29 1.20 17.97
N ARG A 138 0.20 2.52 17.75
CA ARG A 138 0.17 3.51 18.83
C ARG A 138 -0.95 3.33 19.85
N ARG A 139 -2.08 2.74 19.45
CA ARG A 139 -3.22 2.49 20.34
C ARG A 139 -2.94 1.38 21.36
N ASP A 140 -1.98 0.51 21.09
CA ASP A 140 -1.58 -0.58 21.98
C ASP A 140 -0.13 -1.01 21.64
N PRO A 141 0.87 -0.19 22.01
CA PRO A 141 2.25 -0.42 21.61
C PRO A 141 2.83 -1.71 22.17
N GLU A 142 2.44 -2.08 23.39
CA GLU A 142 2.99 -3.24 24.10
C GLU A 142 2.79 -4.53 23.32
N THR A 143 1.61 -4.71 22.70
CA THR A 143 1.31 -5.93 21.94
C THR A 143 1.63 -5.80 20.45
N ARG A 144 1.59 -4.57 19.88
CA ARG A 144 1.61 -4.37 18.41
C ARG A 144 2.94 -3.92 17.85
N ARG A 145 3.88 -3.43 18.67
CA ARG A 145 5.18 -2.90 18.20
C ARG A 145 6.02 -3.89 17.38
N VAL A 146 5.78 -5.19 17.56
CA VAL A 146 6.48 -6.28 16.86
C VAL A 146 5.84 -6.64 15.51
N ILE A 147 4.65 -6.11 15.21
CA ILE A 147 3.89 -6.42 14.01
C ILE A 147 4.15 -5.31 12.98
N GLY A 148 4.70 -5.67 11.83
CA GLY A 148 4.97 -4.73 10.75
C GLY A 148 3.74 -4.37 9.89
N PRO A 149 3.90 -3.37 8.99
CA PRO A 149 2.81 -2.77 8.20
C PRO A 149 2.20 -3.70 7.14
N PHE A 150 2.83 -4.83 6.84
CA PHE A 150 2.32 -5.82 5.87
C PHE A 150 2.27 -7.22 6.48
N ASP A 151 2.35 -7.31 7.80
CA ASP A 151 2.35 -8.59 8.49
C ASP A 151 0.90 -9.06 8.74
N PRO A 152 0.64 -10.37 8.83
CA PRO A 152 -0.71 -10.92 8.92
C PRO A 152 -1.57 -10.30 10.04
N GLY A 153 -0.96 -9.96 11.18
CA GLY A 153 -1.66 -9.34 12.31
C GLY A 153 -2.26 -7.97 11.97
N PHE A 154 -1.53 -7.12 11.25
CA PHE A 154 -2.05 -5.82 10.81
C PHE A 154 -3.07 -5.99 9.66
N LEU A 155 -2.79 -6.87 8.70
CA LEU A 155 -3.70 -7.09 7.56
C LEU A 155 -5.06 -7.62 8.02
N ALA A 156 -5.09 -8.53 9.01
CA ALA A 156 -6.33 -9.01 9.63
C ALA A 156 -7.09 -7.88 10.35
N TYR A 157 -6.38 -7.00 11.06
CA TYR A 157 -7.00 -5.81 11.66
C TYR A 157 -7.60 -4.88 10.61
N ALA A 158 -6.85 -4.58 9.53
CA ALA A 158 -7.29 -3.68 8.47
C ALA A 158 -8.57 -4.20 7.79
N ARG A 159 -8.65 -5.52 7.56
CA ARG A 159 -9.84 -6.17 7.00
C ARG A 159 -11.05 -6.01 7.91
N ARG A 160 -10.91 -6.33 9.20
CA ARG A 160 -11.99 -6.16 10.19
C ARG A 160 -12.43 -4.71 10.25
N ARG A 161 -11.49 -3.77 10.27
CA ARG A 161 -11.81 -2.34 10.30
C ARG A 161 -12.55 -1.87 9.05
N GLY A 162 -12.22 -2.40 7.88
CA GLY A 162 -12.95 -2.12 6.64
C GLY A 162 -14.39 -2.64 6.70
N ALA A 163 -14.61 -3.85 7.22
CA ALA A 163 -15.97 -4.39 7.41
C ALA A 163 -16.80 -3.53 8.38
N GLU A 164 -16.23 -3.12 9.52
CA GLU A 164 -16.86 -2.18 10.45
C GLU A 164 -17.23 -0.85 9.76
N LEU A 165 -16.36 -0.33 8.89
CA LEU A 165 -16.64 0.90 8.13
C LEU A 165 -17.83 0.73 7.19
N VAL A 166 -17.94 -0.41 6.49
CA VAL A 166 -19.08 -0.70 5.63
C VAL A 166 -20.38 -0.71 6.44
N GLU A 167 -20.38 -1.31 7.63
CA GLU A 167 -21.53 -1.33 8.53
C GLU A 167 -21.92 0.08 9.01
N LEU A 168 -20.94 0.88 9.46
CA LEU A 168 -21.17 2.28 9.88
C LEU A 168 -21.76 3.12 8.74
N ILE A 169 -21.28 2.92 7.51
CA ILE A 169 -21.79 3.61 6.32
C ILE A 169 -23.20 3.13 5.96
N ALA A 170 -23.47 1.84 6.12
CA ALA A 170 -24.82 1.31 5.93
C ALA A 170 -25.82 1.90 6.94
N GLN A 171 -25.36 2.20 8.15
CA GLN A 171 -26.16 2.83 9.23
C GLN A 171 -26.24 4.36 9.13
N ASP A 172 -25.52 4.97 8.18
CA ASP A 172 -25.44 6.43 8.02
C ASP A 172 -24.92 7.15 9.27
N ASP A 173 -23.89 6.57 9.91
CA ASP A 173 -23.21 7.11 11.09
C ASP A 173 -22.76 8.58 10.89
N ASP A 174 -22.82 9.40 11.95
CA ASP A 174 -22.49 10.84 11.89
C ASP A 174 -21.12 11.12 11.23
N LYS A 175 -20.11 10.30 11.56
CA LYS A 175 -18.76 10.44 11.02
C LYS A 175 -18.61 9.73 9.69
N TYR A 176 -19.25 8.57 9.53
CA TYR A 176 -19.14 7.71 8.35
C TYR A 176 -20.44 7.63 7.55
N HIS A 177 -21.11 8.76 7.34
CA HIS A 177 -22.36 8.84 6.58
C HIS A 177 -22.17 8.43 5.11
N ARG A 178 -23.27 8.11 4.43
CA ARG A 178 -23.28 7.77 2.99
C ARG A 178 -22.92 9.00 2.16
N ILE A 179 -22.08 8.80 1.14
CA ILE A 179 -21.69 9.86 0.22
C ILE A 179 -22.31 9.62 -1.17
N PRO A 180 -22.56 10.68 -1.97
CA PRO A 180 -23.03 10.54 -3.33
C PRO A 180 -22.09 9.67 -4.18
N ARG A 181 -22.68 8.92 -5.13
CA ARG A 181 -21.91 8.15 -6.11
C ARG A 181 -20.96 9.07 -6.89
N GLY A 182 -19.71 8.63 -7.07
CA GLY A 182 -18.68 9.40 -7.77
C GLY A 182 -17.99 10.49 -6.94
N ARG A 183 -18.22 10.55 -5.62
CA ARG A 183 -17.46 11.41 -4.70
C ARG A 183 -16.56 10.60 -3.79
N ASP A 184 -15.27 10.90 -3.74
CA ASP A 184 -14.38 10.21 -2.81
C ASP A 184 -14.63 10.61 -1.36
N ARG A 185 -14.49 9.64 -0.45
CA ARG A 185 -14.54 9.92 0.99
C ARG A 185 -13.24 10.60 1.42
N ASN A 186 -13.37 11.74 2.09
CA ASN A 186 -12.27 12.40 2.78
C ASN A 186 -12.52 12.43 4.29
N PRO A 187 -11.87 11.57 5.09
CA PRO A 187 -12.03 11.56 6.54
C PRO A 187 -11.17 12.62 7.27
N PHE A 188 -10.48 13.49 6.53
CA PHE A 188 -9.56 14.49 7.08
C PHE A 188 -10.13 15.91 6.99
N ALA A 189 -9.68 16.78 7.91
CA ALA A 189 -10.02 18.20 7.93
C ALA A 189 -9.20 19.06 6.93
N PHE A 190 -8.53 18.42 5.97
CA PHE A 190 -7.71 19.08 4.97
C PHE A 190 -7.99 18.54 3.56
N GLN A 191 -7.67 19.35 2.56
CA GLN A 191 -7.91 19.09 1.15
C GLN A 191 -7.11 17.88 0.67
N ARG A 192 -7.77 17.05 -0.15
CA ARG A 192 -7.21 15.83 -0.76
C ARG A 192 -7.35 15.88 -2.29
N ASP A 193 -7.41 17.07 -2.89
CA ASP A 193 -7.23 17.17 -4.34
C ASP A 193 -5.76 16.85 -4.72
N PRO A 194 -5.47 16.54 -5.98
CA PRO A 194 -4.15 16.03 -6.34
C PRO A 194 -2.97 16.97 -6.03
N ALA A 195 -3.19 18.28 -6.13
CA ALA A 195 -2.15 19.26 -5.85
C ALA A 195 -1.89 19.36 -4.34
N SER A 196 -2.96 19.42 -3.54
CA SER A 196 -2.88 19.43 -2.08
C SER A 196 -2.25 18.15 -1.52
N GLU A 197 -2.68 16.99 -2.00
CA GLU A 197 -2.15 15.68 -1.58
C GLU A 197 -0.67 15.55 -1.92
N THR A 198 -0.29 15.94 -3.14
CA THR A 198 1.11 16.00 -3.58
C THR A 198 1.94 16.85 -2.62
N ARG A 199 1.49 18.08 -2.38
CA ARG A 199 2.23 19.08 -1.60
C ARG A 199 2.43 18.60 -0.17
N LEU A 200 1.39 18.05 0.45
CA LEU A 200 1.45 17.55 1.82
C LEU A 200 2.36 16.31 1.92
N LEU A 201 2.14 15.27 1.13
CA LEU A 201 2.91 14.03 1.26
C LEU A 201 4.39 14.21 0.89
N SER A 202 4.69 15.04 -0.12
CA SER A 202 6.08 15.35 -0.47
C SER A 202 6.80 16.09 0.65
N ASP A 203 6.14 17.07 1.28
CA ASP A 203 6.72 17.81 2.42
C ASP A 203 6.94 16.88 3.63
N LEU A 204 5.99 15.99 3.93
CA LEU A 204 6.16 14.98 4.98
C LEU A 204 7.31 14.02 4.69
N ALA A 205 7.47 13.57 3.45
CA ALA A 205 8.54 12.67 3.07
C ALA A 205 9.93 13.31 3.23
N VAL A 206 10.11 14.57 2.78
CA VAL A 206 11.36 15.33 2.97
C VAL A 206 11.73 15.49 4.45
N ARG A 207 10.73 15.59 5.34
CA ARG A 207 10.94 15.70 6.78
C ARG A 207 11.18 14.36 7.49
N GLY A 208 11.07 13.23 6.78
CA GLY A 208 11.06 11.90 7.41
C GLY A 208 9.84 11.69 8.33
N TRP A 209 8.71 12.31 7.98
CA TRP A 209 7.44 12.23 8.72
C TRP A 209 6.44 11.31 8.01
N VAL A 210 6.96 10.33 7.28
CA VAL A 210 6.21 9.21 6.73
C VAL A 210 6.53 7.97 7.57
N PRO A 211 5.53 7.24 8.09
CA PRO A 211 5.75 6.06 8.93
C PRO A 211 6.56 4.97 8.24
N VAL A 212 6.29 4.73 6.96
CA VAL A 212 6.90 3.70 6.15
C VAL A 212 7.48 4.31 4.89
N GLU A 213 8.81 4.27 4.77
CA GLU A 213 9.53 4.61 3.55
C GLU A 213 9.37 3.48 2.52
N ALA A 214 8.17 3.35 1.93
CA ALA A 214 7.82 2.21 1.07
C ALA A 214 8.74 2.06 -0.16
N TRP A 215 9.47 3.12 -0.52
CA TRP A 215 10.50 3.16 -1.55
C TRP A 215 11.83 2.50 -1.19
N LYS A 216 12.00 2.00 0.04
CA LYS A 216 13.21 1.29 0.49
C LYS A 216 12.89 -0.14 0.90
N ARG A 217 13.68 -1.10 0.39
CA ARG A 217 13.50 -2.55 0.70
C ARG A 217 13.83 -2.90 2.16
N ASP A 218 14.75 -2.14 2.74
CA ASP A 218 15.28 -2.25 4.10
C ASP A 218 14.79 -1.12 5.01
N ALA A 219 13.67 -0.46 4.63
CA ALA A 219 13.05 0.54 5.47
C ALA A 219 12.84 0.03 6.90
N ALA A 220 12.95 0.93 7.87
CA ALA A 220 12.61 0.69 9.26
C ALA A 220 11.30 1.45 9.59
N PRO A 221 10.13 0.81 9.46
CA PRO A 221 8.85 1.42 9.82
C PRO A 221 8.85 1.99 11.23
N ARG A 222 8.33 3.20 11.38
CA ARG A 222 8.22 3.89 12.67
C ARG A 222 6.76 4.21 12.99
N TRP A 223 6.37 3.89 14.22
CA TRP A 223 5.03 4.16 14.74
C TRP A 223 5.05 5.15 15.91
N ASP A 224 6.21 5.45 16.47
CA ASP A 224 6.41 6.16 17.73
C ASP A 224 6.12 7.67 17.68
N ARG A 225 5.64 8.18 16.54
CA ARG A 225 5.24 9.58 16.34
C ARG A 225 3.73 9.70 16.12
N ASP A 226 3.15 10.82 16.57
CA ASP A 226 1.78 11.17 16.21
C ASP A 226 1.65 11.67 14.76
N TYR A 227 1.75 10.76 13.81
CA TYR A 227 1.63 11.09 12.39
C TYR A 227 0.28 11.70 12.00
N THR A 228 -0.79 11.46 12.78
CA THR A 228 -2.10 12.09 12.51
C THR A 228 -2.01 13.57 12.87
N TYR A 229 -1.56 13.89 14.09
CA TYR A 229 -1.36 15.26 14.53
C TYR A 229 -0.37 16.02 13.63
N GLU A 230 0.77 15.42 13.29
CA GLU A 230 1.79 16.08 12.47
C GLU A 230 1.31 16.34 11.05
N ARG A 231 0.55 15.40 10.45
CA ARG A 231 -0.04 15.59 9.12
C ARG A 231 -1.08 16.71 9.11
N GLU A 232 -1.94 16.79 10.12
CA GLU A 232 -2.94 17.85 10.26
C GLU A 232 -2.32 19.23 10.56
N ARG A 233 -1.34 19.27 11.47
CA ARG A 233 -0.56 20.49 11.74
C ARG A 233 0.13 20.98 10.48
N ARG A 234 0.75 20.08 9.72
CA ARG A 234 1.45 20.47 8.50
C ARG A 234 0.51 20.90 7.39
N ALA A 235 -0.66 20.26 7.25
CA ALA A 235 -1.69 20.70 6.33
C ALA A 235 -2.15 22.14 6.63
N ARG A 236 -2.31 22.50 7.92
CA ARG A 236 -2.59 23.90 8.33
C ARG A 236 -1.48 24.86 7.93
N GLU A 237 -0.24 24.54 8.23
CA GLU A 237 0.92 25.39 7.89
C GLU A 237 1.10 25.58 6.37
N LEU A 238 0.64 24.61 5.57
CA LEU A 238 0.64 24.70 4.10
C LEU A 238 -0.60 25.40 3.53
N GLY A 239 -1.59 25.75 4.36
CA GLY A 239 -2.84 26.37 3.94
C GLY A 239 -3.81 25.42 3.22
N LEU A 240 -3.83 24.15 3.62
CA LEU A 240 -4.62 23.08 2.98
C LEU A 240 -5.90 22.71 3.76
N THR A 241 -6.29 23.47 4.79
CA THR A 241 -7.49 23.15 5.58
C THR A 241 -8.77 23.30 4.79
N ILE A 242 -9.72 22.42 5.05
CA ILE A 242 -11.11 22.59 4.61
C ILE A 242 -11.77 23.50 5.65
N GLY A 243 -12.29 24.66 5.20
CA GLY A 243 -12.96 25.64 6.06
C GLY A 243 -14.28 25.15 6.62
#